data_AF-A0A7J6SZG3-F1
#
_entry.id   AF-A0A7J6SZG3-F1
#
_cell.length_a   1.000
_cell.length_b   1.000
_cell.length_c   1.000
_cell.angle_alpha   90.00
_cell.angle_beta   90.00
_cell.angle_gamma   90.00
#
_symmetry.space_group_name_H-M   'P 1'
#
loop_
_entity.id
_entity.type
_entity.pdbx_description
1 polymer ?
#
loop_
_entity_poly.entity_id
_entity_poly.type
_entity_poly.pdbx_seq_one_letter_code
_entity_poly.pdbx_strand_id
1 'polypeptide(L)'
;MNLREIDVKKLGRKVINYSILNNIITILQIRFFLLQMQHGESNNGHAKVSLLCIGIQALMDAYDSLIHLFLGLSAQFMFNTFSVVALFKFILFSMLEVRYLLLVWRSRRQNQFNEGGMDSIRRELSWLYSRFYGTLLVGMVILYNFYQYLNILIIIMQCYWVPQIVYDIVRGHKKPLSWRFIVGISVTRMIVPLYALACPYTIFNNEVYPALPSAPNSAEATLIVCLQVAQVAVMWAQAKFGPRSFVPWICLPHVYNYYRAVPAVQDEELGAPECVIYMNDIDLSETHDPESRPVITPCDHVFHAGCLEQWMDVKMECPTCRGELPAMT
;
A
#
# COMPACT_ATOMS: atom_id res chain seq x y z
N MET A 1 1.26 -10.56 -52.14
CA MET A 1 1.12 -10.38 -50.67
C MET A 1 -0.06 -9.44 -50.46
N ASN A 2 -1.25 -9.95 -50.11
CA ASN A 2 -2.47 -9.15 -50.03
C ASN A 2 -2.35 -8.17 -48.86
N LEU A 3 -2.32 -6.86 -49.14
CA LEU A 3 -2.53 -5.80 -48.17
C LEU A 3 -3.96 -6.00 -47.62
N ARG A 4 -4.09 -6.54 -46.40
CA ARG A 4 -5.39 -6.54 -45.72
C ARG A 4 -5.78 -5.07 -45.52
N GLU A 5 -6.85 -4.63 -46.16
CA GLU A 5 -7.46 -3.35 -45.83
C GLU A 5 -7.87 -3.42 -44.35
N ILE A 6 -7.21 -2.61 -43.52
CA ILE A 6 -7.58 -2.46 -42.12
C ILE A 6 -8.93 -1.76 -42.11
N ASP A 7 -9.96 -2.42 -41.58
CA ASP A 7 -11.27 -1.81 -41.39
C ASP A 7 -11.19 -0.79 -40.23
N VAL A 8 -10.82 0.44 -40.59
CA VAL A 8 -10.66 1.58 -39.67
C VAL A 8 -11.94 1.83 -38.88
N LYS A 9 -13.13 1.57 -39.46
CA LYS A 9 -14.41 1.74 -38.75
C LYS A 9 -14.58 0.69 -37.65
N LYS A 10 -14.27 -0.56 -37.94
CA LYS A 10 -14.33 -1.65 -36.94
C LYS A 10 -13.29 -1.46 -35.85
N LEU A 11 -12.06 -1.09 -36.21
CA LEU A 11 -10.99 -0.80 -35.25
C LEU A 11 -11.36 0.40 -34.36
N GLY A 12 -11.84 1.50 -34.96
CA GLY A 12 -12.29 2.68 -34.22
C GLY A 12 -13.37 2.35 -33.19
N ARG A 13 -14.35 1.51 -33.55
CA ARG A 13 -15.39 1.05 -32.60
C ARG A 13 -14.81 0.26 -31.43
N LYS A 14 -13.83 -0.62 -31.68
CA LYS A 14 -13.14 -1.36 -30.61
C LYS A 14 -12.38 -0.42 -29.68
N VAL A 15 -11.64 0.54 -30.23
CA VAL A 15 -10.88 1.53 -29.46
C VAL A 15 -11.82 2.39 -28.61
N ILE A 16 -12.94 2.85 -29.16
CA ILE A 16 -13.95 3.61 -28.41
C ILE A 16 -14.49 2.79 -27.23
N ASN A 17 -14.88 1.53 -27.47
CA ASN A 17 -15.39 0.66 -26.41
C ASN A 17 -14.36 0.40 -25.32
N TYR A 18 -13.10 0.15 -25.71
CA TYR A 18 -11.98 -0.02 -24.78
C TYR A 18 -11.74 1.25 -23.93
N SER A 19 -11.77 2.43 -24.55
CA SER A 19 -11.57 3.70 -23.85
C SER A 19 -12.72 4.03 -22.91
N ILE A 20 -13.97 3.77 -23.29
CA ILE A 20 -15.13 3.94 -22.41
C ILE A 20 -14.99 3.02 -21.18
N LEU A 21 -14.65 1.75 -21.39
CA LEU A 21 -14.43 0.80 -20.31
C LEU A 21 -13.32 1.28 -19.36
N ASN A 22 -12.19 1.71 -19.89
CA ASN A 22 -11.09 2.25 -19.06
C ASN A 22 -11.52 3.47 -18.25
N ASN A 23 -12.25 4.42 -18.83
CA ASN A 23 -12.73 5.58 -18.10
C ASN A 23 -13.70 5.20 -16.97
N ILE A 24 -14.60 4.23 -17.21
CA ILE A 24 -15.48 3.70 -16.15
C ILE A 24 -14.66 3.07 -15.02
N ILE A 25 -13.65 2.26 -15.38
CA ILE A 25 -12.73 1.65 -14.40
C ILE A 25 -12.02 2.72 -13.57
N THR A 26 -11.47 3.75 -14.21
CA THR A 26 -10.77 4.86 -13.53
C THR A 26 -11.72 5.61 -12.59
N ILE A 27 -12.97 5.86 -12.98
CA ILE A 27 -13.98 6.49 -12.10
C ILE A 27 -14.27 5.61 -10.88
N LEU A 28 -14.38 4.28 -11.07
CA LEU A 28 -14.56 3.35 -9.95
C LEU A 28 -13.35 3.34 -9.02
N GLN A 29 -12.13 3.35 -9.56
CA GLN A 29 -10.89 3.45 -8.79
C GLN A 29 -10.84 4.75 -7.97
N ILE A 30 -11.17 5.90 -8.57
CA ILE A 30 -11.31 7.19 -7.88
C ILE A 30 -12.27 7.05 -6.70
N ARG A 31 -13.45 6.45 -6.91
CA ARG A 31 -14.44 6.23 -5.86
C ARG A 31 -13.89 5.36 -4.72
N PHE A 32 -13.18 4.27 -5.04
CA PHE A 32 -12.61 3.40 -4.02
C PHE A 32 -11.53 4.11 -3.20
N PHE A 33 -10.64 4.88 -3.82
CA PHE A 33 -9.64 5.68 -3.10
C PHE A 33 -10.29 6.73 -2.20
N LEU A 34 -11.31 7.44 -2.67
CA LEU A 34 -12.04 8.41 -1.85
C LEU A 34 -12.70 7.75 -0.63
N LEU A 35 -13.35 6.59 -0.81
CA LEU A 35 -13.93 5.83 0.29
C LEU A 35 -12.87 5.35 1.28
N GLN A 36 -11.69 4.97 0.79
CA GLN A 36 -10.58 4.55 1.63
C GLN A 36 -9.96 5.70 2.41
N MET A 37 -9.91 6.90 1.82
CA MET A 37 -9.47 8.11 2.51
C MET A 37 -10.41 8.43 3.68
N GLN A 38 -11.72 8.43 3.45
CA GLN A 38 -12.73 8.65 4.49
C GLN A 38 -12.67 7.58 5.60
N HIS A 39 -12.45 6.32 5.23
CA HIS A 39 -12.28 5.24 6.20
C HIS A 39 -11.05 5.44 7.10
N GLY A 40 -9.95 5.94 6.53
CA GLY A 40 -8.73 6.23 7.26
C GLY A 40 -8.90 7.36 8.28
N GLU A 41 -9.70 8.38 7.98
CA GLU A 41 -9.97 9.50 8.88
C GLU A 41 -10.76 9.05 10.11
N SER A 42 -11.78 8.21 9.92
CA SER A 42 -12.65 7.76 11.02
C SER A 42 -11.96 6.87 12.05
N ASN A 43 -10.95 6.08 11.64
CA ASN A 43 -10.36 5.02 12.47
C ASN A 43 -8.88 5.24 12.79
N ASN A 44 -8.35 6.45 12.53
CA ASN A 44 -6.92 6.72 12.48
C ASN A 44 -6.15 5.66 11.65
N GLY A 45 -6.80 5.17 10.60
CA GLY A 45 -6.35 4.02 9.80
C GLY A 45 -5.18 4.37 8.88
N HIS A 46 -4.99 5.67 8.57
CA HIS A 46 -3.94 6.13 7.68
C HIS A 46 -2.53 5.71 8.12
N ALA A 47 -2.22 5.78 9.42
CA ALA A 47 -0.92 5.35 9.93
C ALA A 47 -0.62 3.88 9.65
N LYS A 48 -1.66 3.04 9.57
CA LYS A 48 -1.57 1.58 9.42
C LYS A 48 -1.40 1.12 7.97
N VAL A 49 -1.53 2.02 6.98
CA VAL A 49 -1.44 1.70 5.54
C VAL A 49 -0.01 1.87 5.04
N SER A 50 0.52 0.89 4.30
CA SER A 50 1.86 0.86 3.72
C SER A 50 2.03 1.89 2.60
N LEU A 51 3.00 2.80 2.76
CA LEU A 51 3.37 3.77 1.72
C LEU A 51 3.83 3.10 0.43
N LEU A 52 4.52 1.95 0.53
CA LEU A 52 5.00 1.22 -0.64
C LEU A 52 3.84 0.59 -1.43
N CYS A 53 2.82 0.07 -0.75
CA CYS A 53 1.62 -0.49 -1.39
C CYS A 53 0.92 0.57 -2.26
N ILE A 54 0.64 1.74 -1.69
CA ILE A 54 -0.01 2.83 -2.42
C ILE A 54 0.94 3.43 -3.47
N GLY A 55 2.24 3.47 -3.19
CA GLY A 55 3.25 3.98 -4.12
C GLY A 55 3.37 3.15 -5.39
N ILE A 56 3.39 1.82 -5.28
CA ILE A 56 3.37 0.91 -6.45
C ILE A 56 2.08 1.10 -7.23
N GLN A 57 0.94 1.24 -6.54
CA GLN A 57 -0.34 1.49 -7.20
C GLN A 57 -0.31 2.78 -8.03
N ALA A 58 0.21 3.87 -7.45
CA ALA A 58 0.36 5.15 -8.14
C ALA A 58 1.33 5.11 -9.33
N LEU A 59 2.42 4.34 -9.21
CA LEU A 59 3.35 4.12 -10.32
C LEU A 59 2.68 3.38 -11.48
N MET A 60 1.88 2.35 -11.20
CA MET A 60 1.15 1.62 -12.23
C MET A 60 0.18 2.53 -13.01
N ASP A 61 -0.61 3.38 -12.32
CA ASP A 61 -1.54 4.28 -13.00
C ASP A 61 -0.82 5.42 -13.75
N ALA A 62 0.33 5.87 -13.24
CA ALA A 62 1.21 6.78 -13.98
C ALA A 62 1.73 6.13 -15.28
N TYR A 63 2.23 4.89 -15.24
CA TYR A 63 2.66 4.17 -16.44
C TYR A 63 1.50 3.92 -17.40
N ASP A 64 0.34 3.49 -16.91
CA ASP A 64 -0.84 3.32 -17.77
C ASP A 64 -1.23 4.63 -18.46
N SER A 65 -1.18 5.77 -17.76
CA SER A 65 -1.47 7.08 -18.36
C SER A 65 -0.51 7.40 -19.52
N LEU A 66 0.78 7.12 -19.36
CA LEU A 66 1.81 7.35 -20.36
C LEU A 66 1.70 6.39 -21.55
N ILE A 67 1.39 5.12 -21.29
CA ILE A 67 1.16 4.12 -22.33
C ILE A 67 -0.03 4.54 -23.19
N HIS A 68 -1.16 4.96 -22.59
CA HIS A 68 -2.32 5.42 -23.37
C HIS A 68 -1.99 6.68 -24.18
N LEU A 69 -1.23 7.62 -23.63
CA LEU A 69 -0.76 8.78 -24.38
C LEU A 69 0.14 8.37 -25.56
N PHE A 70 1.07 7.44 -25.35
CA PHE A 70 1.94 6.90 -26.39
C PHE A 70 1.15 6.18 -27.50
N LEU A 71 0.15 5.36 -27.14
CA LEU A 71 -0.73 4.68 -28.10
C LEU A 71 -1.55 5.69 -28.94
N GLY A 72 -1.97 6.80 -28.32
CA GLY A 72 -2.61 7.90 -29.04
C GLY A 72 -1.66 8.56 -30.06
N LEU A 73 -0.39 8.76 -29.69
CA LEU A 73 0.62 9.36 -30.57
C LEU A 73 1.02 8.44 -31.72
N SER A 74 1.10 7.13 -31.49
CA SER A 74 1.45 6.15 -32.53
C SER A 74 0.34 6.02 -33.59
N ALA A 75 -0.92 6.22 -33.20
CA ALA A 75 -2.09 6.11 -34.08
C ALA A 75 -2.95 7.38 -34.01
N GLN A 76 -2.50 8.43 -34.70
CA GLN A 76 -3.07 9.78 -34.64
C GLN A 76 -4.59 9.85 -34.87
N PHE A 77 -5.17 8.95 -35.67
CA PHE A 77 -6.60 8.96 -35.97
C PHE A 77 -7.52 8.73 -34.74
N MET A 78 -7.01 8.10 -33.66
CA MET A 78 -7.73 7.93 -32.38
C MET A 78 -7.09 8.68 -31.22
N PHE A 79 -6.20 9.65 -31.51
CA PHE A 79 -5.46 10.39 -30.49
C PHE A 79 -6.40 10.93 -29.39
N ASN A 80 -7.47 11.62 -29.77
CA ASN A 80 -8.42 12.21 -28.81
C ASN A 80 -9.03 11.17 -27.87
N THR A 81 -9.35 9.97 -28.35
CA THR A 81 -9.97 8.91 -27.54
C THR A 81 -8.99 8.37 -26.49
N PHE A 82 -7.71 8.20 -26.84
CA PHE A 82 -6.69 7.78 -25.90
C PHE A 82 -6.26 8.89 -24.94
N SER A 83 -6.19 10.14 -25.42
CA SER A 83 -5.84 11.31 -24.59
C SER A 83 -6.83 11.52 -23.45
N VAL A 84 -8.12 11.24 -23.67
CA VAL A 84 -9.11 11.27 -22.58
C VAL A 84 -8.79 10.21 -21.51
N VAL A 85 -8.51 8.97 -21.92
CA VAL A 85 -8.14 7.89 -20.97
C VAL A 85 -6.87 8.26 -20.19
N ALA A 86 -5.85 8.75 -20.88
CA ALA A 86 -4.60 9.20 -20.28
C ALA A 86 -4.84 10.32 -19.26
N LEU A 87 -5.70 11.30 -19.58
CA LEU A 87 -6.04 12.40 -18.69
C LEU A 87 -6.76 11.94 -17.42
N PHE A 88 -7.76 11.04 -17.52
CA PHE A 88 -8.43 10.49 -16.34
C PHE A 88 -7.47 9.73 -15.43
N LYS A 89 -6.59 8.88 -16.00
CA LYS A 89 -5.56 8.17 -15.22
C LYS A 89 -4.52 9.12 -14.63
N PHE A 90 -4.13 10.16 -15.38
CA PHE A 90 -3.24 11.20 -14.89
C PHE A 90 -3.83 11.91 -13.66
N ILE A 91 -5.12 12.25 -13.70
CA ILE A 91 -5.83 12.86 -12.56
C ILE A 91 -5.87 11.90 -11.37
N LEU A 92 -6.19 10.61 -11.60
CA LEU A 92 -6.21 9.59 -10.55
C LEU A 92 -4.86 9.53 -9.82
N PHE A 93 -3.74 9.34 -10.53
CA PHE A 93 -2.46 9.21 -9.85
C PHE A 93 -1.96 10.53 -9.26
N SER A 94 -1.98 11.62 -10.04
CA SER A 94 -1.30 12.88 -9.67
C SER A 94 -2.06 13.67 -8.60
N MET A 95 -3.39 13.61 -8.59
CA MET A 95 -4.21 14.36 -7.64
C MET A 95 -4.72 13.52 -6.48
N LEU A 96 -5.13 12.27 -6.72
CA LEU A 96 -5.78 11.46 -5.68
C LEU A 96 -4.81 10.51 -4.97
N GLU A 97 -4.09 9.67 -5.70
CA GLU A 97 -3.21 8.66 -5.07
C GLU A 97 -1.99 9.31 -4.41
N VAL A 98 -1.38 10.30 -5.05
CA VAL A 98 -0.33 11.11 -4.42
C VAL A 98 -0.86 11.84 -3.19
N ARG A 99 -2.07 12.40 -3.22
CA ARG A 99 -2.68 13.00 -2.02
C ARG A 99 -2.90 11.96 -0.92
N TYR A 100 -3.31 10.75 -1.28
CA TYR A 100 -3.47 9.68 -0.29
C TYR A 100 -2.14 9.24 0.33
N LEU A 101 -1.07 9.13 -0.48
CA LEU A 101 0.30 8.92 0.00
C LEU A 101 0.71 9.99 1.01
N LEU A 102 0.38 11.26 0.74
CA LEU A 102 0.66 12.36 1.66
C LEU A 102 -0.11 12.25 2.97
N LEU A 103 -1.38 11.85 2.93
CA LEU A 103 -2.17 11.63 4.14
C LEU A 103 -1.59 10.51 5.00
N VAL A 104 -1.24 9.38 4.38
CA VAL A 104 -0.59 8.24 5.07
C VAL A 104 0.77 8.66 5.64
N TRP A 105 1.59 9.36 4.85
CA TRP A 105 2.91 9.82 5.27
C TRP A 105 2.80 10.81 6.45
N ARG A 106 1.88 11.77 6.36
CA ARG A 106 1.62 12.75 7.42
C ARG A 106 1.13 12.08 8.71
N SER A 107 0.17 11.17 8.61
CA SER A 107 -0.41 10.47 9.77
C SER A 107 0.65 9.70 10.58
N ARG A 108 1.68 9.17 9.91
CA ARG A 108 2.79 8.46 10.59
C ARG A 108 3.79 9.36 11.31
N ARG A 109 3.87 10.64 10.94
CA ARG A 109 4.89 11.57 11.44
C ARG A 109 4.32 12.73 12.23
N GLN A 110 3.06 12.64 12.66
CA GLN A 110 2.34 13.74 13.31
C GLN A 110 3.12 14.38 14.48
N ASN A 111 3.93 13.61 15.21
CA ASN A 111 4.78 14.13 16.28
C ASN A 111 5.93 15.03 15.75
N GLN A 112 6.65 14.60 14.71
CA GLN A 112 7.72 15.40 14.07
C GLN A 112 7.17 16.69 13.46
N PHE A 113 5.93 16.67 12.97
CA PHE A 113 5.24 17.84 12.43
C PHE A 113 4.98 18.92 13.48
N ASN A 114 4.65 18.52 14.71
CA ASN A 114 4.37 19.46 15.79
C ASN A 114 5.65 20.19 16.26
N GLU A 115 6.82 19.57 16.10
CA GLU A 115 8.10 20.11 16.56
C GLU A 115 8.87 20.88 15.48
N GLY A 116 8.80 20.44 14.21
CA GLY A 116 9.67 20.92 13.14
C GLY A 116 9.23 22.18 12.37
N GLY A 117 8.05 22.74 12.64
CA GLY A 117 7.52 23.92 11.94
C GLY A 117 7.26 23.71 10.43
N MET A 118 6.71 24.73 9.74
CA MET A 118 6.24 24.62 8.34
C MET A 118 7.35 24.34 7.32
N ASP A 119 8.59 24.79 7.56
CA ASP A 119 9.69 24.63 6.60
C ASP A 119 10.25 23.20 6.56
N SER A 120 10.26 22.50 7.70
CA SER A 120 10.63 21.07 7.74
C SER A 120 9.67 20.22 6.91
N ILE A 121 8.38 20.55 6.96
CA ILE A 121 7.31 19.91 6.19
C ILE A 121 7.57 20.05 4.70
N ARG A 122 7.85 21.28 4.23
CA ARG A 122 8.08 21.56 2.81
C ARG A 122 9.28 20.79 2.26
N ARG A 123 10.35 20.67 3.06
CA ARG A 123 11.55 19.92 2.68
C ARG A 123 11.27 18.43 2.55
N GLU A 124 10.61 17.83 3.54
CA GLU A 124 10.24 16.42 3.50
C GLU A 124 9.24 16.10 2.37
N LEU A 125 8.28 17.00 2.14
CA LEU A 125 7.35 16.91 1.03
C LEU A 125 8.09 16.89 -0.32
N SER A 126 9.00 17.85 -0.52
CA SER A 126 9.83 17.94 -1.72
C SER A 126 10.68 16.68 -1.92
N TRP A 127 11.18 16.10 -0.83
CA TRP A 127 11.94 14.86 -0.85
C TRP A 127 11.09 13.64 -1.21
N LEU A 128 9.85 13.56 -0.73
CA LEU A 128 8.92 12.50 -1.12
C LEU A 128 8.56 12.59 -2.61
N TYR A 129 8.27 13.80 -3.10
CA TYR A 129 8.00 14.03 -4.53
C TYR A 129 9.19 13.68 -5.42
N SER A 130 10.40 14.13 -5.05
CA SER A 130 11.59 13.83 -5.84
C SER A 130 11.89 12.33 -5.91
N ARG A 131 11.66 11.60 -4.81
CA ARG A 131 11.74 10.12 -4.81
C ARG A 131 10.69 9.46 -5.68
N PHE A 132 9.44 9.92 -5.63
CA PHE A 132 8.37 9.38 -6.46
C PHE A 132 8.67 9.59 -7.95
N TYR A 133 8.98 10.82 -8.37
CA TYR A 133 9.29 11.12 -9.77
C TYR A 133 10.61 10.51 -10.24
N GLY A 134 11.61 10.42 -9.37
CA GLY A 134 12.85 9.69 -9.66
C GLY A 134 12.59 8.20 -9.92
N THR A 135 11.74 7.58 -9.09
CA THR A 135 11.32 6.17 -9.28
C THR A 135 10.51 6.00 -10.56
N LEU A 136 9.61 6.95 -10.88
CA LEU A 136 8.85 6.96 -12.13
C LEU A 136 9.80 6.96 -13.34
N LEU A 137 10.78 7.87 -13.37
CA LEU A 137 11.76 8.00 -14.45
C LEU A 137 12.62 6.75 -14.61
N VAL A 138 13.18 6.23 -13.50
CA VAL A 138 13.97 4.99 -13.51
C VAL A 138 13.13 3.83 -14.03
N GLY A 139 11.87 3.70 -13.61
CA GLY A 139 11.02 2.64 -14.11
C GLY A 139 10.60 2.84 -15.58
N MET A 140 10.53 4.07 -16.12
CA MET A 140 10.38 4.26 -17.58
C MET A 140 11.59 3.73 -18.34
N VAL A 141 12.81 3.98 -17.83
CA VAL A 141 14.04 3.44 -18.42
C VAL A 141 14.02 1.90 -18.36
N ILE A 142 13.57 1.31 -17.27
CA ILE A 142 13.41 -0.15 -17.15
C ILE A 142 12.38 -0.67 -18.16
N LEU A 143 11.19 -0.06 -18.25
CA LEU A 143 10.16 -0.49 -19.20
C LEU A 143 10.63 -0.40 -20.65
N TYR A 144 11.40 0.64 -20.99
CA TYR A 144 11.98 0.79 -22.32
C TYR A 144 13.05 -0.28 -22.61
N ASN A 145 13.99 -0.52 -21.69
CA ASN A 145 15.07 -1.49 -21.90
C ASN A 145 14.57 -2.94 -21.88
N PHE A 146 13.54 -3.24 -21.09
CA PHE A 146 12.99 -4.58 -20.90
C PHE A 146 11.60 -4.76 -21.53
N TYR A 147 11.27 -3.99 -22.58
CA TYR A 147 9.95 -4.04 -23.23
C TYR A 147 9.58 -5.44 -23.75
N GLN A 148 10.58 -6.27 -24.10
CA GLN A 148 10.38 -7.65 -24.52
C GLN A 148 9.82 -8.56 -23.42
N TYR A 149 9.99 -8.16 -22.16
CA TYR A 149 9.52 -8.88 -20.97
C TYR A 149 8.32 -8.18 -20.31
N LEU A 150 7.57 -7.36 -21.06
CA LEU A 150 6.48 -6.56 -20.54
C LEU A 150 5.38 -7.40 -19.85
N ASN A 151 5.11 -8.60 -20.37
CA ASN A 151 4.18 -9.55 -19.75
C ASN A 151 4.62 -9.96 -18.33
N ILE A 152 5.91 -10.24 -18.13
CA ILE A 152 6.49 -10.58 -16.82
C ILE A 152 6.45 -9.36 -15.89
N LEU A 153 6.80 -8.17 -16.39
CA LEU A 153 6.74 -6.93 -15.61
C LEU A 153 5.32 -6.63 -15.12
N ILE A 154 4.31 -6.86 -15.96
CA ILE A 154 2.89 -6.73 -15.57
C ILE A 154 2.55 -7.71 -14.45
N ILE A 155 2.96 -8.98 -14.54
CA ILE A 155 2.71 -9.98 -13.48
C ILE A 155 3.38 -9.55 -12.16
N ILE A 156 4.61 -9.04 -12.20
CA ILE A 156 5.32 -8.54 -11.00
C ILE A 156 4.56 -7.34 -10.40
N MET A 157 4.12 -6.40 -11.24
CA MET A 157 3.35 -5.24 -10.79
C MET A 157 2.01 -5.64 -10.15
N GLN A 158 1.45 -6.81 -10.49
CA GLN A 158 0.24 -7.33 -9.84
C GLN A 158 0.46 -7.78 -8.38
N CYS A 159 1.70 -7.82 -7.88
CA CYS A 159 2.00 -8.05 -6.46
C CYS A 159 1.83 -6.80 -5.57
N TYR A 160 1.05 -5.81 -5.99
CA TYR A 160 0.92 -4.52 -5.30
C TYR A 160 0.30 -4.61 -3.89
N TRP A 161 -0.35 -5.72 -3.51
CA TRP A 161 -0.82 -5.93 -2.13
C TRP A 161 0.26 -6.52 -1.20
N VAL A 162 1.29 -7.17 -1.74
CA VAL A 162 2.37 -7.79 -0.95
C VAL A 162 3.02 -6.80 0.02
N PRO A 163 3.35 -5.56 -0.36
CA PRO A 163 3.90 -4.59 0.60
C PRO A 163 2.98 -4.26 1.78
N GLN A 164 1.65 -4.37 1.62
CA GLN A 164 0.72 -4.20 2.74
C GLN A 164 0.69 -5.45 3.62
N ILE A 165 0.59 -6.63 3.02
CA ILE A 165 0.60 -7.92 3.73
C ILE A 165 1.83 -8.03 4.62
N VAL A 166 3.01 -7.72 4.09
CA VAL A 166 4.27 -7.71 4.83
C VAL A 166 4.27 -6.64 5.92
N TYR A 167 3.79 -5.44 5.62
CA TYR A 167 3.71 -4.35 6.60
C TYR A 167 2.82 -4.73 7.79
N ASP A 168 1.70 -5.42 7.54
CA ASP A 168 0.78 -5.87 8.57
C ASP A 168 1.36 -7.00 9.43
N ILE A 169 2.11 -7.94 8.85
CA ILE A 169 2.84 -8.98 9.60
C ILE A 169 3.83 -8.34 10.58
N VAL A 170 4.67 -7.44 10.05
CA VAL A 170 5.75 -6.81 10.80
C VAL A 170 5.19 -5.94 11.93
N ARG A 171 4.21 -5.08 11.62
CA ARG A 171 3.65 -4.12 12.58
C ARG A 171 2.49 -4.65 13.41
N GLY A 172 1.95 -5.82 13.09
CA GLY A 172 0.82 -6.41 13.82
C GLY A 172 -0.52 -5.70 13.59
N HIS A 173 -0.65 -4.88 12.54
CA HIS A 173 -1.86 -4.09 12.30
C HIS A 173 -3.05 -4.96 11.88
N LYS A 174 -4.23 -4.69 12.46
CA LYS A 174 -5.50 -5.31 12.06
C LYS A 174 -6.35 -4.30 11.26
N LYS A 175 -6.92 -4.77 10.15
CA LYS A 175 -7.89 -4.03 9.30
C LYS A 175 -7.43 -2.61 8.90
N PRO A 176 -6.24 -2.42 8.30
CA PRO A 176 -5.74 -1.10 7.88
C PRO A 176 -6.48 -0.54 6.65
N LEU A 177 -6.99 -1.42 5.79
CA LEU A 177 -7.68 -1.07 4.56
C LEU A 177 -9.13 -1.56 4.60
N SER A 178 -10.04 -0.79 4.02
CA SER A 178 -11.44 -1.20 3.91
C SER A 178 -11.61 -2.35 2.91
N TRP A 179 -12.50 -3.30 3.22
CA TRP A 179 -12.75 -4.45 2.32
C TRP A 179 -13.29 -4.02 0.95
N ARG A 180 -14.09 -2.94 0.92
CA ARG A 180 -14.59 -2.33 -0.32
C ARG A 180 -13.44 -1.86 -1.21
N PHE A 181 -12.40 -1.28 -0.61
CA PHE A 181 -11.20 -0.85 -1.33
C PHE A 181 -10.39 -2.04 -1.83
N ILE A 182 -10.12 -3.03 -0.98
CA ILE A 182 -9.33 -4.22 -1.34
C ILE A 182 -9.96 -4.94 -2.55
N VAL A 183 -11.25 -5.31 -2.45
CA VAL A 183 -11.94 -6.03 -3.52
C VAL A 183 -12.13 -5.14 -4.75
N GLY A 184 -12.52 -3.88 -4.57
CA GLY A 184 -12.77 -2.94 -5.65
C GLY A 184 -11.53 -2.66 -6.50
N ILE A 185 -10.40 -2.38 -5.87
CA ILE A 185 -9.12 -2.17 -6.56
C ILE A 185 -8.63 -3.47 -7.21
N SER A 186 -8.76 -4.61 -6.53
CA SER A 186 -8.36 -5.91 -7.10
C SER A 186 -9.12 -6.24 -8.38
N VAL A 187 -10.44 -6.09 -8.38
CA VAL A 187 -11.28 -6.36 -9.56
C VAL A 187 -10.95 -5.37 -10.68
N THR A 188 -10.94 -4.07 -10.39
CA THR A 188 -10.72 -3.04 -11.41
C THR A 188 -9.36 -3.15 -12.10
N ARG A 189 -8.29 -3.45 -11.33
CA ARG A 189 -6.91 -3.57 -11.86
C ARG A 189 -6.64 -4.87 -12.62
N MET A 190 -7.49 -5.89 -12.51
CA MET A 190 -7.37 -7.10 -13.34
C MET A 190 -7.93 -6.91 -14.75
N ILE A 191 -8.90 -6.01 -14.96
CA ILE A 191 -9.67 -5.97 -16.21
C ILE A 191 -8.78 -5.65 -17.44
N VAL A 192 -7.91 -4.64 -17.35
CA VAL A 192 -7.07 -4.22 -18.50
C VAL A 192 -6.02 -5.28 -18.85
N PRO A 193 -5.24 -5.84 -17.90
CA PRO A 193 -4.32 -6.94 -18.18
C PRO A 193 -5.01 -8.18 -18.75
N LEU A 194 -6.19 -8.55 -18.23
CA LEU A 194 -6.95 -9.68 -18.77
C LEU A 194 -7.48 -9.41 -20.17
N TYR A 195 -7.90 -8.17 -20.45
CA TYR A 195 -8.30 -7.76 -21.79
C TYR A 195 -7.12 -7.83 -22.79
N ALA A 196 -5.91 -7.46 -22.36
CA ALA A 196 -4.72 -7.54 -23.20
C ALA A 196 -4.23 -8.99 -23.43
N LEU A 197 -4.31 -9.86 -22.42
CA LEU A 197 -3.74 -11.22 -22.46
C LEU A 197 -4.72 -12.31 -22.88
N ALA A 198 -5.99 -12.25 -22.45
CA ALA A 198 -6.94 -13.34 -22.63
C ALA A 198 -7.93 -13.11 -23.78
N CYS A 199 -8.20 -11.85 -24.15
CA CYS A 199 -9.22 -11.55 -25.15
C CYS A 199 -8.67 -11.76 -26.58
N PRO A 200 -9.20 -12.71 -27.37
CA PRO A 200 -8.73 -12.94 -28.74
C PRO A 200 -9.06 -11.78 -29.69
N TYR A 201 -10.00 -10.91 -29.30
CA TYR A 201 -10.45 -9.77 -30.09
C TYR A 201 -9.92 -8.42 -29.59
N THR A 202 -8.85 -8.43 -28.78
CA THR A 202 -8.20 -7.23 -28.24
C THR A 202 -7.76 -6.23 -29.32
N ILE A 203 -7.62 -4.96 -28.94
CA ILE A 203 -6.98 -3.94 -29.79
C ILE A 203 -5.46 -4.14 -29.92
N PHE A 204 -4.86 -4.87 -28.98
CA PHE A 204 -3.42 -5.14 -28.90
C PHE A 204 -3.04 -6.38 -29.70
N ASN A 205 -3.08 -6.29 -31.03
CA ASN A 205 -2.96 -7.44 -31.95
C ASN A 205 -1.81 -7.32 -32.97
N ASN A 206 -0.88 -6.38 -32.79
CA ASN A 206 0.22 -6.05 -33.71
C ASN A 206 -0.19 -5.50 -35.09
N GLU A 207 -1.48 -5.31 -35.38
CA GLU A 207 -1.89 -4.68 -36.66
C GLU A 207 -1.72 -3.16 -36.62
N VAL A 208 -2.17 -2.54 -35.52
CA VAL A 208 -2.06 -1.08 -35.30
C VAL A 208 -1.43 -0.77 -33.95
N TYR A 209 -1.82 -1.50 -32.91
CA TYR A 209 -1.25 -1.37 -31.57
C TYR A 209 -0.42 -2.61 -31.21
N PRO A 210 0.72 -2.42 -30.53
CA PRO A 210 1.59 -3.54 -30.15
C PRO A 210 0.85 -4.49 -29.22
N ALA A 211 0.95 -5.79 -29.51
CA ALA A 211 0.48 -6.84 -28.62
C ALA A 211 1.49 -7.06 -27.48
N LEU A 212 1.01 -7.55 -26.34
CA LEU A 212 1.89 -8.03 -25.29
C LEU A 212 2.70 -9.24 -25.79
N PRO A 213 3.96 -9.41 -25.32
CA PRO A 213 4.71 -10.64 -25.56
C PRO A 213 3.86 -11.86 -25.14
N SER A 214 3.82 -12.89 -25.98
CA SER A 214 3.02 -14.12 -25.78
C SER A 214 1.50 -14.00 -25.90
N ALA A 215 0.91 -12.81 -26.11
CA ALA A 215 -0.54 -12.68 -26.23
C ALA A 215 -1.09 -13.24 -27.56
N PRO A 216 -2.27 -13.91 -27.57
CA PRO A 216 -3.11 -14.23 -26.42
C PRO A 216 -2.57 -15.45 -25.63
N ASN A 217 -2.50 -15.33 -24.31
CA ASN A 217 -2.05 -16.39 -23.40
C ASN A 217 -3.01 -16.53 -22.20
N SER A 218 -3.85 -17.56 -22.24
CA SER A 218 -4.80 -17.84 -21.16
C SER A 218 -4.12 -18.28 -19.86
N ALA A 219 -2.96 -18.94 -19.93
CA ALA A 219 -2.24 -19.39 -18.74
C ALA A 219 -1.72 -18.21 -17.91
N GLU A 220 -1.13 -17.20 -18.56
CA GLU A 220 -0.68 -15.96 -17.89
C GLU A 220 -1.86 -15.16 -17.32
N ALA A 221 -2.98 -15.11 -18.04
CA ALA A 221 -4.20 -14.48 -17.55
C ALA A 221 -4.76 -15.19 -16.31
N THR A 222 -4.82 -16.54 -16.32
CA THR A 222 -5.22 -17.34 -15.16
C THR A 222 -4.26 -17.12 -13.99
N LEU A 223 -2.95 -17.03 -14.23
CA LEU A 223 -1.97 -16.75 -13.19
C LEU A 223 -2.23 -15.40 -12.51
N ILE A 224 -2.54 -14.34 -13.27
CA ILE A 224 -2.90 -13.03 -12.70
C ILE A 224 -4.14 -13.15 -11.80
N VAL A 225 -5.18 -13.86 -12.24
CA VAL A 225 -6.40 -14.07 -11.43
C VAL A 225 -6.07 -14.84 -10.16
N CYS A 226 -5.35 -15.96 -10.26
CA CYS A 226 -4.95 -16.77 -9.11
C CYS A 226 -4.10 -15.96 -8.12
N LEU A 227 -3.15 -15.17 -8.61
CA LEU A 227 -2.29 -14.32 -7.80
C LEU A 227 -3.10 -13.25 -7.04
N GLN A 228 -4.08 -12.63 -7.68
CA GLN A 228 -4.94 -11.63 -7.04
C GLN A 228 -5.88 -12.26 -6.01
N VAL A 229 -6.51 -13.39 -6.36
CA VAL A 229 -7.35 -14.15 -5.41
C VAL A 229 -6.52 -14.59 -4.19
N ALA A 230 -5.30 -15.06 -4.40
CA ALA A 230 -4.39 -15.45 -3.32
C ALA A 230 -4.05 -14.26 -2.40
N GLN A 231 -3.65 -13.10 -2.96
CA GLN A 231 -3.34 -11.91 -2.17
C GLN A 231 -4.55 -11.44 -1.35
N VAL A 232 -5.74 -11.37 -1.95
CA VAL A 232 -6.97 -10.97 -1.26
C VAL A 232 -7.37 -11.99 -0.19
N ALA A 233 -7.20 -13.29 -0.45
CA ALA A 233 -7.45 -14.34 0.54
C ALA A 233 -6.50 -14.25 1.73
N VAL A 234 -5.21 -13.94 1.51
CA VAL A 234 -4.24 -13.70 2.58
C VAL A 234 -4.65 -12.49 3.41
N MET A 235 -5.01 -11.36 2.79
CA MET A 235 -5.46 -10.16 3.52
C MET A 235 -6.74 -10.42 4.32
N TRP A 236 -7.67 -11.21 3.77
CA TRP A 236 -8.86 -11.65 4.50
C TRP A 236 -8.50 -12.53 5.70
N ALA A 237 -7.57 -13.47 5.53
CA ALA A 237 -7.10 -14.33 6.60
C ALA A 237 -6.40 -13.52 7.71
N GLN A 238 -5.55 -12.55 7.35
CA GLN A 238 -4.93 -11.61 8.30
C GLN A 238 -5.99 -10.81 9.08
N ALA A 239 -7.09 -10.40 8.43
CA ALA A 239 -8.17 -9.69 9.07
C ALA A 239 -9.02 -10.55 10.02
N LYS A 240 -9.16 -11.85 9.75
CA LYS A 240 -9.98 -12.78 10.54
C LYS A 240 -9.20 -13.44 11.69
N PHE A 241 -8.02 -13.96 11.41
CA PHE A 241 -7.22 -14.75 12.35
C PHE A 241 -6.09 -13.97 12.99
N GLY A 242 -5.80 -12.76 12.48
CA GLY A 242 -4.67 -11.93 12.90
C GLY A 242 -3.52 -11.98 11.89
N PRO A 243 -2.71 -10.90 11.80
CA PRO A 243 -1.68 -10.77 10.77
C PRO A 243 -0.50 -11.74 10.91
N ARG A 244 -0.27 -12.28 12.11
CA ARG A 244 0.90 -13.12 12.46
C ARG A 244 0.59 -14.63 12.50
N SER A 245 -0.68 -15.00 12.42
CA SER A 245 -1.15 -16.36 12.75
C SER A 245 -0.74 -17.45 11.75
N PHE A 246 -0.27 -17.07 10.56
CA PHE A 246 0.13 -17.99 9.48
C PHE A 246 1.62 -17.86 9.11
N VAL A 247 2.40 -17.14 9.90
CA VAL A 247 3.80 -16.83 9.60
C VAL A 247 4.70 -17.60 10.56
N PRO A 248 5.69 -18.38 10.07
CA PRO A 248 6.68 -19.02 10.93
C PRO A 248 7.43 -18.01 11.79
N TRP A 249 7.78 -18.38 13.02
CA TRP A 249 8.46 -17.50 13.99
C TRP A 249 9.77 -16.89 13.47
N ILE A 250 10.40 -17.50 12.45
CA ILE A 250 11.65 -17.04 11.83
C ILE A 250 11.44 -15.74 11.03
N CYS A 251 10.26 -15.54 10.44
CA CYS A 251 9.95 -14.37 9.60
C CYS A 251 9.30 -13.23 10.40
N LEU A 252 8.99 -13.48 11.67
CA LEU A 252 8.42 -12.48 12.57
C LEU A 252 9.53 -11.59 13.12
N PRO A 253 9.34 -10.27 13.18
CA PRO A 253 10.29 -9.41 13.87
C PRO A 253 10.38 -9.85 15.33
N HIS A 254 11.57 -9.76 15.91
CA HIS A 254 11.77 -10.05 17.33
C HIS A 254 10.93 -9.06 18.15
N VAL A 255 9.75 -9.50 18.61
CA VAL A 255 8.91 -8.72 19.49
C VAL A 255 9.63 -8.62 20.83
N TYR A 256 9.81 -7.41 21.35
CA TYR A 256 10.38 -7.24 22.67
C TYR A 256 9.41 -7.81 23.71
N ASN A 257 9.90 -8.68 24.58
CA ASN A 257 9.09 -9.24 25.65
C ASN A 257 9.02 -8.25 26.82
N TYR A 258 7.91 -7.51 26.90
CA TYR A 258 7.61 -6.55 27.95
C TYR A 258 7.45 -7.19 29.34
N TYR A 259 7.15 -8.49 29.41
CA TYR A 259 6.93 -9.22 30.66
C TYR A 259 8.21 -9.92 31.17
N ARG A 260 9.38 -9.36 30.87
CA ARG A 260 10.64 -9.88 31.43
C ARG A 260 10.71 -9.57 32.91
N ALA A 261 11.30 -10.49 33.69
CA ALA A 261 11.58 -10.24 35.10
C ALA A 261 12.42 -8.97 35.26
N VAL A 262 11.91 -8.02 36.04
CA VAL A 262 12.69 -6.86 36.46
C VAL A 262 13.84 -7.40 37.30
N PRO A 263 15.11 -7.07 36.99
CA PRO A 263 16.23 -7.44 37.84
C PRO A 263 15.90 -6.96 39.26
N ALA A 264 15.91 -7.86 40.23
CA ALA A 264 15.65 -7.50 41.61
C ALA A 264 16.64 -6.40 42.00
N VAL A 265 16.14 -5.17 42.14
CA VAL A 265 16.90 -4.10 42.78
C VAL A 265 16.98 -4.56 44.24
N GLN A 266 18.13 -5.11 44.61
CA GLN A 266 18.41 -5.61 45.96
C GLN A 266 18.67 -4.49 46.97
N ASP A 267 18.39 -3.23 46.59
CA ASP A 267 18.50 -2.09 47.48
C ASP A 267 17.12 -1.79 48.09
N GLU A 268 16.87 -2.33 49.28
CA GLU A 268 15.69 -2.02 50.12
C GLU A 268 15.56 -0.52 50.45
N GLU A 269 16.58 0.31 50.16
CA GLU A 269 16.58 1.76 50.34
C GLU A 269 15.95 2.55 49.17
N LEU A 270 15.89 1.97 47.96
CA LEU A 270 15.12 2.53 46.85
C LEU A 270 13.71 1.92 46.91
N GLY A 271 12.71 2.72 47.27
CA GLY A 271 11.31 2.29 47.32
C GLY A 271 10.80 1.65 46.01
N ALA A 272 9.59 1.09 46.06
CA ALA A 272 8.97 0.46 44.90
C ALA A 272 8.98 1.40 43.67
N PRO A 273 9.22 0.89 42.45
CA PRO A 273 9.22 1.72 41.26
C PRO A 273 7.82 2.32 41.06
N GLU A 274 7.75 3.63 40.84
CA GLU A 274 6.49 4.35 40.62
C GLU A 274 6.16 4.43 39.13
N CYS A 275 4.90 4.17 38.77
CA CYS A 275 4.42 4.37 37.41
C CYS A 275 4.13 5.85 37.15
N VAL A 276 4.94 6.53 36.33
CA VAL A 276 4.75 7.97 36.01
C VAL A 276 3.47 8.29 35.23
N ILE A 277 2.73 7.27 34.75
CA ILE A 277 1.47 7.45 34.02
C ILE A 277 0.31 7.54 35.02
N TYR A 278 0.28 6.63 36.00
CA TYR A 278 -0.78 6.54 36.99
C TYR A 278 -0.42 7.15 38.35
N MET A 279 0.86 7.53 38.53
CA MET A 279 1.45 8.10 39.76
C MET A 279 1.19 7.25 41.00
N ASN A 280 1.39 5.94 40.85
CA ASN A 280 1.23 4.95 41.92
C ASN A 280 2.34 3.90 41.84
N ASP A 281 2.63 3.30 42.99
CA ASP A 281 3.63 2.24 43.11
C ASP A 281 3.28 1.04 42.23
N ILE A 282 4.31 0.43 41.66
CA ILE A 282 4.19 -0.78 40.86
C ILE A 282 4.54 -1.97 41.74
N ASP A 283 3.55 -2.82 42.00
CA ASP A 283 3.79 -4.11 42.65
C ASP A 283 4.51 -5.04 41.66
N LEU A 284 5.80 -5.28 41.92
CA LEU A 284 6.65 -6.14 41.10
C LEU A 284 6.26 -7.63 41.22
N SER A 285 5.48 -8.00 42.23
CA SER A 285 5.02 -9.37 42.45
C SER A 285 3.64 -9.66 41.82
N GLU A 286 2.97 -8.62 41.32
CA GLU A 286 1.65 -8.75 40.72
C GLU A 286 1.71 -9.55 39.41
N THR A 287 0.94 -10.63 39.37
CA THR A 287 0.89 -11.57 38.23
C THR A 287 -0.52 -11.99 37.86
N HIS A 288 -1.51 -11.63 38.68
CA HIS A 288 -2.89 -12.09 38.53
C HIS A 288 -3.73 -11.11 37.71
N ASP A 289 -3.55 -9.81 37.92
CA ASP A 289 -4.25 -8.79 37.15
C ASP A 289 -3.44 -8.38 35.90
N PRO A 290 -3.95 -8.66 34.68
CA PRO A 290 -3.25 -8.33 33.45
C PRO A 290 -3.03 -6.82 33.24
N GLU A 291 -3.84 -5.94 33.82
CA GLU A 291 -3.69 -4.50 33.66
C GLU A 291 -2.64 -3.89 34.59
N SER A 292 -2.59 -4.34 35.85
CA SER A 292 -1.60 -3.86 36.83
C SER A 292 -0.28 -4.62 36.82
N ARG A 293 -0.18 -5.73 36.07
CA ARG A 293 1.07 -6.48 35.91
C ARG A 293 2.24 -5.57 35.48
N PRO A 294 3.42 -5.67 36.12
CA PRO A 294 4.58 -4.87 35.77
C PRO A 294 5.13 -5.25 34.39
N VAL A 295 5.45 -4.23 33.61
CA VAL A 295 6.08 -4.37 32.30
C VAL A 295 7.30 -3.48 32.19
N ILE A 296 8.35 -3.99 31.56
CA ILE A 296 9.62 -3.30 31.35
C ILE A 296 9.76 -2.93 29.88
N THR A 297 10.28 -1.75 29.61
CA THR A 297 10.56 -1.25 28.25
C THR A 297 11.98 -1.61 27.81
N PRO A 298 12.34 -1.55 26.51
CA PRO A 298 13.72 -1.77 26.05
C PRO A 298 14.74 -0.77 26.60
N CYS A 299 14.28 0.36 27.12
CA CYS A 299 15.08 1.36 27.83
C CYS A 299 15.06 1.18 29.35
N ASP A 300 14.63 0.00 29.83
CA ASP A 300 14.62 -0.46 31.22
C ASP A 300 13.75 0.36 32.19
N HIS A 301 12.79 1.15 31.68
CA HIS A 301 11.75 1.77 32.52
C HIS A 301 10.55 0.82 32.72
N VAL A 302 9.99 0.85 33.92
CA VAL A 302 8.90 -0.05 34.38
C VAL A 302 7.57 0.73 34.48
N PHE A 303 6.48 0.10 34.05
CA PHE A 303 5.12 0.65 34.11
C PHE A 303 4.10 -0.45 34.41
N HIS A 304 2.85 -0.09 34.75
CA HIS A 304 1.72 -1.03 34.68
C HIS A 304 1.38 -1.34 33.21
N ALA A 305 1.05 -2.60 32.92
CA ALA A 305 0.75 -3.05 31.55
C ALA A 305 -0.38 -2.25 30.88
N GLY A 306 -1.51 -2.07 31.57
CA GLY A 306 -2.66 -1.32 31.06
C GLY A 306 -2.35 0.16 30.83
N CYS A 307 -1.55 0.77 31.72
CA CYS A 307 -1.14 2.16 31.55
C CYS A 307 -0.23 2.36 30.35
N LEU A 308 0.73 1.46 30.14
CA LEU A 308 1.63 1.52 28.99
C LEU A 308 0.90 1.23 27.68
N GLU A 309 -0.02 0.26 27.67
CA GLU A 309 -0.86 -0.08 26.51
C GLU A 309 -1.72 1.12 26.10
N GLN A 310 -2.42 1.74 27.05
CA GLN A 310 -3.22 2.95 26.80
C GLN A 310 -2.36 4.13 26.32
N TRP A 311 -1.14 4.27 26.86
CA TRP A 311 -0.20 5.29 26.38
C TRP A 311 0.25 5.03 24.95
N MET A 312 0.55 3.78 24.59
CA MET A 312 0.95 3.36 23.24
C MET A 312 -0.12 3.59 22.18
N ASP A 313 -1.40 3.53 22.55
CA ASP A 313 -2.51 3.90 21.67
C ASP A 313 -2.46 5.38 21.24
N VAL A 314 -1.86 6.24 22.07
CA VAL A 314 -1.66 7.66 21.78
C VAL A 314 -0.28 7.91 21.16
N LYS A 315 0.78 7.34 21.75
CA LYS A 315 2.17 7.57 21.35
C LYS A 315 3.08 6.36 21.60
N MET A 316 3.83 5.99 20.56
CA MET A 316 4.85 4.92 20.60
C MET A 316 6.21 5.38 21.14
N GLU A 317 6.22 6.14 22.25
CA GLU A 317 7.43 6.65 22.90
C GLU A 317 7.39 6.36 24.41
N CYS A 318 8.54 6.11 25.03
CA CYS A 318 8.63 5.90 26.47
C CYS A 318 8.23 7.17 27.24
N PRO A 319 7.29 7.11 28.20
CA PRO A 319 6.90 8.28 28.99
C PRO A 319 8.06 8.94 29.75
N THR A 320 9.04 8.14 30.18
CA THR A 320 10.16 8.61 30.99
C THR A 320 11.30 9.19 30.14
N CYS A 321 11.77 8.47 29.13
CA CYS A 321 12.96 8.87 28.35
C CYS A 321 12.69 9.26 26.90
N ARG A 322 11.44 9.14 26.42
CA ARG A 322 11.02 9.39 25.03
C ARG A 322 11.71 8.53 23.97
N GLY A 323 12.35 7.43 24.37
CA GLY A 323 12.87 6.43 23.44
C GLY A 323 11.73 5.77 22.64
N GLU A 324 11.98 5.42 21.38
CA GLU A 324 11.00 4.70 20.55
C GLU A 324 10.69 3.32 21.14
N LEU A 325 9.40 3.01 21.29
CA LEU A 325 8.97 1.71 21.83
C LEU A 325 8.49 0.77 20.71
N PRO A 326 8.88 -0.52 20.73
CA PRO A 326 8.23 -1.54 19.92
C PRO A 326 6.75 -1.70 20.32
N ALA A 327 5.93 -2.30 19.45
CA ALA A 327 4.53 -2.55 19.78
C ALA A 327 4.42 -3.67 20.83
N MET A 328 3.65 -3.40 21.88
CA MET A 328 3.23 -4.39 22.86
C MET A 328 2.16 -5.29 22.21
N THR A 329 2.35 -6.61 22.21
CA THR A 329 1.43 -7.57 21.56
C THR A 329 1.12 -8.77 22.40
#